data_AF-A0A920RK00-F1
#
_entry.id   AF-A0A920RK00-F1
#
_cell.length_a   1.000
_cell.length_b   1.000
_cell.length_c   1.000
_cell.angle_alpha   90.00
_cell.angle_beta   90.00
_cell.angle_gamma   90.00
#
_symmetry.space_group_name_H-M   'P 1'
#
loop_
_entity.id
_entity.type
_entity.pdbx_description
1 polymer ?
#
loop_
_entity_poly.entity_id
_entity_poly.type
_entity_poly.pdbx_seq_one_letter_code
_entity_poly.pdbx_strand_id
1 'polypeptide(L)'
;MIVVPVSVACGQLFVAANRLWRGLLETLPGLPDVPAIQEVNVLATMAEGLSLPGMVFVLAVLPAVGEELVFRGVIGRGLVARGGIVHGIFLTSLLFAMAHINPAHAMSVFPLGVLLHVVHLATRSILAPILLHFLINGWAAVLTKATLSMPHRGGRPGVAGRRGGVAVVCVGARVTGVLLCGRVLLEVPDRISGSGRRPEFFPKSTG
;
A
#
# COMPACT_ATOMS: atom_id res chain seq x y z
N MET A 1 7.07 15.90 10.74
CA MET A 1 5.66 15.99 11.17
C MET A 1 4.62 15.62 10.10
N ILE A 2 4.99 15.30 8.85
CA ILE A 2 4.03 15.02 7.75
C ILE A 2 3.51 13.56 7.72
N VAL A 3 4.15 12.64 8.46
CA VAL A 3 3.94 11.18 8.34
C VAL A 3 2.75 10.65 9.17
N VAL A 4 2.44 11.29 10.31
CA VAL A 4 1.28 10.97 11.17
C VAL A 4 -0.06 11.27 10.48
N PRO A 5 -0.21 12.39 9.76
CA PRO A 5 -1.41 12.66 8.96
C PRO A 5 -1.67 11.60 7.89
N VAL A 6 -0.65 11.18 7.13
CA VAL A 6 -0.83 10.31 5.95
C VAL A 6 -1.30 8.90 6.33
N SER A 7 -0.82 8.39 7.46
CA SER A 7 -1.09 7.01 7.86
C SER A 7 -2.48 6.86 8.50
N VAL A 8 -2.88 7.79 9.38
CA VAL A 8 -4.25 7.94 9.89
C VAL A 8 -5.20 8.26 8.74
N ALA A 9 -4.77 9.10 7.80
CA ALA A 9 -5.52 9.39 6.59
C ALA A 9 -5.79 8.11 5.80
N CYS A 10 -4.86 7.19 5.57
CA CYS A 10 -5.12 6.00 4.74
C CYS A 10 -6.25 5.11 5.29
N GLY A 11 -6.33 4.95 6.61
CA GLY A 11 -7.42 4.20 7.23
C GLY A 11 -8.78 4.91 7.15
N GLN A 12 -8.80 6.22 7.43
CA GLN A 12 -10.00 7.05 7.28
C GLN A 12 -10.39 7.25 5.81
N LEU A 13 -9.41 7.25 4.91
CA LEU A 13 -9.56 7.31 3.45
C LEU A 13 -10.25 6.05 2.95
N PHE A 14 -9.90 4.86 3.47
CA PHE A 14 -10.64 3.66 3.11
C PHE A 14 -12.10 3.72 3.55
N VAL A 15 -12.37 4.16 4.79
CA VAL A 15 -13.74 4.31 5.28
C VAL A 15 -14.51 5.35 4.46
N ALA A 16 -13.89 6.50 4.17
CA ALA A 16 -14.48 7.56 3.36
C ALA A 16 -14.68 7.12 1.90
N ALA A 17 -13.70 6.44 1.29
CA ALA A 17 -13.80 5.88 -0.05
C ALA A 17 -14.90 4.83 -0.14
N ASN A 18 -15.04 3.97 0.87
CA ASN A 18 -16.11 2.97 0.91
C ASN A 18 -17.49 3.62 1.08
N ARG A 19 -17.62 4.72 1.85
CA ARG A 19 -18.86 5.50 1.93
C ARG A 19 -19.18 6.15 0.58
N LEU A 20 -18.19 6.77 -0.05
CA LEU A 20 -18.34 7.43 -1.34
C LEU A 20 -18.74 6.43 -2.43
N TRP A 21 -18.06 5.29 -2.50
CA TRP A 21 -18.35 4.23 -3.47
C TRP A 21 -19.78 3.73 -3.30
N ARG A 22 -20.23 3.49 -2.06
CA ARG A 22 -21.61 3.06 -1.80
C ARG A 22 -22.64 4.10 -2.23
N GLY A 23 -22.40 5.38 -1.95
CA GLY A 23 -23.26 6.45 -2.46
C GLY A 23 -23.28 6.51 -3.99
N LEU A 24 -22.15 6.22 -4.65
CA LEU A 24 -22.10 6.14 -6.11
C LEU A 24 -22.90 4.96 -6.65
N LEU A 25 -22.84 3.78 -6.02
CA LEU A 25 -23.64 2.61 -6.40
C LEU A 25 -25.15 2.90 -6.32
N GLU A 26 -25.58 3.69 -5.33
CA GLU A 26 -26.97 4.10 -5.16
C GLU A 26 -27.45 5.02 -6.29
N THR A 27 -26.55 5.83 -6.86
CA THR A 27 -26.86 6.77 -7.95
C THR A 27 -26.69 6.17 -9.34
N LEU A 28 -25.81 5.18 -9.51
CA LEU A 28 -25.47 4.54 -10.77
C LEU A 28 -25.63 3.02 -10.67
N PRO A 29 -26.87 2.49 -10.79
CA PRO A 29 -27.11 1.06 -10.81
C PRO A 29 -26.45 0.44 -12.06
N GLY A 30 -25.48 -0.46 -11.85
CA GLY A 30 -24.73 -1.13 -12.92
C GLY A 30 -23.22 -1.17 -12.71
N LEU A 31 -22.69 -0.38 -11.75
CA LEU A 31 -21.30 -0.50 -11.33
C LEU A 31 -21.07 -1.80 -10.53
N PRO A 32 -19.87 -2.42 -10.61
CA PRO A 32 -19.57 -3.64 -9.89
C PRO A 32 -19.50 -3.40 -8.38
N ASP A 33 -20.41 -4.00 -7.62
CA ASP A 33 -20.33 -4.00 -6.15
C ASP A 33 -19.43 -5.14 -5.67
N VAL A 34 -18.19 -4.80 -5.29
CA VAL A 34 -17.27 -5.72 -4.61
C VAL A 34 -17.37 -5.44 -3.12
N PRO A 35 -18.09 -6.27 -2.34
CA PRO A 35 -18.29 -6.00 -0.93
C PRO A 35 -16.96 -6.12 -0.18
N ALA A 36 -16.61 -5.12 0.63
CA ALA A 36 -15.42 -5.13 1.49
C ALA A 36 -15.31 -6.39 2.38
N ILE A 37 -16.44 -7.03 2.68
CA ILE A 37 -16.50 -8.31 3.40
C ILE A 37 -15.75 -9.42 2.64
N GLN A 38 -15.74 -9.41 1.32
CA GLN A 38 -15.04 -10.40 0.50
C GLN A 38 -13.52 -10.33 0.68
N GLU A 39 -12.94 -9.12 0.72
CA GLU A 39 -11.50 -8.95 0.98
C GLU A 39 -11.12 -9.42 2.38
N VAL A 40 -11.93 -9.05 3.38
CA VAL A 40 -11.72 -9.48 4.78
C VAL A 40 -11.85 -11.00 4.92
N ASN A 41 -12.75 -11.64 4.17
CA ASN A 41 -12.90 -13.09 4.17
C ASN A 41 -11.69 -13.80 3.57
N VAL A 42 -11.21 -13.35 2.41
CA VAL A 42 -9.99 -13.91 1.80
C VAL A 42 -8.81 -13.78 2.76
N LEU A 43 -8.64 -12.62 3.37
CA LEU A 43 -7.58 -12.38 4.33
C LEU A 43 -7.71 -13.27 5.58
N ALA A 44 -8.93 -13.44 6.12
CA ALA A 44 -9.18 -14.33 7.25
C ALA A 44 -8.89 -15.80 6.90
N THR A 45 -9.29 -16.27 5.72
CA THR A 45 -8.98 -17.62 5.23
C THR A 45 -7.48 -17.83 5.08
N MET A 46 -6.75 -16.86 4.51
CA MET A 46 -5.29 -16.90 4.41
C MET A 46 -4.63 -16.90 5.79
N ALA A 47 -5.16 -16.11 6.73
CA ALA A 47 -4.65 -16.06 8.10
C ALA A 47 -4.95 -17.34 8.89
N GLU A 48 -6.01 -18.09 8.59
CA GLU A 48 -6.27 -19.39 9.20
C GLU A 48 -5.39 -20.49 8.58
N GLY A 49 -5.21 -20.48 7.25
CA GLY A 49 -4.49 -21.53 6.52
C GLY A 49 -2.96 -21.40 6.49
N LEU A 50 -2.41 -20.18 6.63
CA LEU A 50 -0.97 -19.94 6.54
C LEU A 50 -0.33 -19.71 7.92
N SER A 51 0.91 -20.17 8.08
CA SER A 51 1.78 -19.75 9.19
C SER A 51 2.08 -18.24 9.08
N LEU A 52 2.48 -17.60 10.18
CA LEU A 52 2.85 -16.18 10.15
C LEU A 52 3.94 -15.87 9.10
N PRO A 53 5.04 -16.64 8.99
CA PRO A 53 6.03 -16.44 7.92
C PRO A 53 5.43 -16.58 6.53
N GLY A 54 4.56 -17.57 6.29
CA GLY A 54 3.87 -17.74 5.01
C GLY A 54 2.97 -16.57 4.65
N MET A 55 2.23 -16.04 5.64
CA MET A 55 1.36 -14.88 5.46
C MET A 55 2.16 -13.62 5.14
N VAL A 56 3.27 -13.37 5.83
CA VAL A 56 4.18 -12.24 5.53
C VAL A 56 4.80 -12.38 4.14
N PHE A 57 5.22 -13.59 3.75
CA PHE A 57 5.80 -13.81 2.42
C PHE A 57 4.79 -13.48 1.31
N VAL A 58 3.57 -14.01 1.40
CA VAL A 58 2.55 -13.85 0.35
C VAL A 58 1.96 -12.44 0.32
N LEU A 59 1.71 -11.82 1.47
CA LEU A 59 1.01 -10.55 1.54
C LEU A 59 1.92 -9.32 1.63
N ALA A 60 3.20 -9.50 1.94
CA ALA A 60 4.13 -8.39 2.08
C ALA A 60 5.33 -8.50 1.13
N VAL A 61 6.06 -9.62 1.14
CA VAL A 61 7.30 -9.73 0.35
C VAL A 61 7.02 -9.80 -1.14
N LEU A 62 6.18 -10.75 -1.57
CA LEU A 62 5.83 -10.93 -2.98
C LEU A 62 5.26 -9.65 -3.62
N PRO A 63 4.22 -8.99 -3.05
CA PRO A 63 3.69 -7.76 -3.65
C PRO A 63 4.71 -6.62 -3.58
N ALA A 64 5.43 -6.43 -2.48
CA ALA A 64 6.41 -5.35 -2.39
C ALA A 64 7.53 -5.47 -3.42
N VAL A 65 8.00 -6.69 -3.71
CA VAL A 65 9.02 -6.89 -4.75
C VAL A 65 8.40 -6.80 -6.14
N GLY A 66 7.36 -7.60 -6.40
CA GLY A 66 6.76 -7.71 -7.73
C GLY A 66 6.14 -6.42 -8.22
N GLU A 67 5.31 -5.78 -7.39
CA GLU A 67 4.58 -4.57 -7.77
C GLU A 67 5.55 -3.39 -7.94
N GLU A 68 6.53 -3.20 -7.05
CA GLU A 68 7.48 -2.09 -7.22
C GLU A 68 8.35 -2.26 -8.46
N LEU A 69 8.80 -3.48 -8.77
CA LEU A 69 9.56 -3.75 -9.99
C LEU A 69 8.73 -3.44 -11.26
N VAL A 70 7.45 -3.80 -11.28
CA VAL A 70 6.57 -3.52 -12.42
C VAL A 70 6.21 -2.04 -12.51
N PHE A 71 5.65 -1.47 -11.44
CA PHE A 71 5.12 -0.12 -11.47
C PHE A 71 6.22 0.94 -11.46
N ARG A 72 7.25 0.82 -10.64
CA ARG A 72 8.29 1.87 -10.52
C ARG A 72 9.46 1.54 -11.43
N GLY A 73 9.84 0.26 -11.47
CA GLY A 73 10.85 -0.21 -12.39
C GLY A 73 10.41 -0.05 -13.85
N VAL A 74 9.40 -0.76 -14.32
CA VAL A 74 9.12 -0.77 -15.77
C VAL A 74 8.24 0.42 -16.19
N ILE A 75 7.04 0.52 -15.64
CA ILE A 75 6.01 1.46 -16.09
C ILE A 75 6.41 2.91 -15.78
N GLY A 76 6.78 3.19 -14.54
CA GLY A 76 7.09 4.52 -14.03
C GLY A 76 8.27 5.15 -14.74
N ARG A 77 9.36 4.39 -14.95
CA ARG A 77 10.50 4.87 -15.76
C ARG A 77 10.05 5.30 -17.16
N GLY A 78 9.24 4.48 -17.83
CA GLY A 78 8.75 4.80 -19.17
C GLY A 78 7.85 6.04 -19.21
N LEU A 79 6.94 6.19 -18.24
CA LEU A 79 6.02 7.32 -18.19
C LEU A 79 6.72 8.63 -17.78
N VAL A 80 7.66 8.58 -16.84
CA VAL A 80 8.48 9.74 -16.47
C VAL A 80 9.34 10.18 -17.66
N ALA A 81 9.94 9.25 -18.39
CA ALA A 81 10.78 9.57 -19.55
C ALA A 81 10.00 10.24 -20.69
N ARG A 82 8.72 9.85 -20.90
CA ARG A 82 7.89 10.37 -21.99
C ARG A 82 7.09 11.63 -21.65
N GLY A 83 6.59 11.73 -20.41
CA GLY A 83 5.66 12.78 -19.99
C GLY A 83 6.16 13.66 -18.86
N GLY A 84 7.38 13.45 -18.37
CA GLY A 84 7.95 14.18 -17.24
C GLY A 84 7.50 13.63 -15.88
N ILE A 85 8.10 14.19 -14.82
CA ILE A 85 7.99 13.67 -13.45
C ILE A 85 6.55 13.66 -12.94
N VAL A 86 5.82 14.77 -13.06
CA VAL A 86 4.46 14.89 -12.52
C VAL A 86 3.51 13.90 -13.20
N HIS A 87 3.56 13.81 -14.53
CA HIS A 87 2.75 12.88 -15.31
C HIS A 87 3.08 11.42 -14.97
N GLY A 88 4.37 11.09 -14.89
CA GLY A 88 4.83 9.75 -14.56
C GLY A 88 4.42 9.31 -13.15
N ILE A 89 4.52 10.21 -12.15
CA ILE A 89 4.05 9.94 -10.79
C ILE A 89 2.55 9.66 -10.80
N PHE A 90 1.77 10.56 -11.38
CA PHE A 90 0.31 10.46 -11.38
C PHE A 90 -0.19 9.18 -12.05
N LEU A 91 0.21 8.93 -13.31
CA LEU A 91 -0.29 7.78 -14.06
C LEU A 91 0.18 6.45 -13.50
N THR A 92 1.43 6.36 -13.03
CA THR A 92 1.93 5.12 -12.41
C THR A 92 1.17 4.81 -11.13
N SER A 93 0.89 5.82 -10.30
CA SER A 93 0.14 5.67 -9.05
C SER A 93 -1.31 5.32 -9.31
N LEU A 94 -1.89 5.85 -10.40
CA LEU A 94 -3.24 5.51 -10.85
C LEU A 94 -3.32 4.05 -11.32
N LEU A 95 -2.36 3.61 -12.15
CA LEU A 95 -2.29 2.21 -12.60
C LEU A 95 -2.08 1.24 -11.43
N PHE A 96 -1.24 1.60 -10.46
CA PHE A 96 -1.05 0.84 -9.22
C PHE A 96 -2.36 0.72 -8.42
N ALA A 97 -3.09 1.81 -8.27
CA ALA A 97 -4.38 1.80 -7.59
C ALA A 97 -5.41 0.92 -8.32
N MET A 98 -5.53 1.06 -9.64
CA MET A 98 -6.48 0.31 -10.46
C MET A 98 -6.19 -1.20 -10.54
N ALA A 99 -4.95 -1.63 -10.24
CA ALA A 99 -4.63 -3.05 -10.10
C ALA A 99 -5.37 -3.72 -8.92
N HIS A 100 -5.95 -2.94 -8.02
CA HIS A 100 -6.75 -3.43 -6.90
C HIS A 100 -8.23 -3.54 -7.31
N ILE A 101 -8.78 -4.75 -7.23
CA ILE A 101 -10.12 -5.11 -7.72
C ILE A 101 -11.25 -4.35 -7.00
N ASN A 102 -11.05 -3.98 -5.73
CA ASN A 102 -12.03 -3.20 -4.97
C ASN A 102 -11.84 -1.70 -5.23
N PRO A 103 -12.85 -0.99 -5.77
CA PRO A 103 -12.76 0.44 -6.06
C PRO A 103 -12.49 1.31 -4.82
N ALA A 104 -13.11 1.01 -3.68
CA ALA A 104 -12.86 1.74 -2.44
C ALA A 104 -11.41 1.52 -1.95
N HIS A 105 -10.90 0.30 -2.14
CA HIS A 105 -9.50 0.00 -1.83
C HIS A 105 -8.56 0.75 -2.78
N ALA A 106 -8.79 0.70 -4.08
CA ALA A 106 -8.03 1.42 -5.11
C ALA A 106 -7.92 2.92 -4.79
N MET A 107 -9.05 3.56 -4.47
CA MET A 107 -9.09 4.97 -4.05
C MET A 107 -8.24 5.24 -2.80
N SER A 108 -8.25 4.33 -1.83
CA SER A 108 -7.48 4.49 -0.58
C SER A 108 -5.97 4.28 -0.76
N VAL A 109 -5.54 3.46 -1.73
CA VAL A 109 -4.12 3.15 -1.96
C VAL A 109 -3.46 4.05 -3.00
N PHE A 110 -4.24 4.82 -3.78
CA PHE A 110 -3.69 5.80 -4.72
C PHE A 110 -2.68 6.78 -4.09
N PRO A 111 -2.95 7.40 -2.91
CA PRO A 111 -1.96 8.27 -2.25
C PRO A 111 -0.69 7.52 -1.82
N LEU A 112 -0.81 6.25 -1.41
CA LEU A 112 0.35 5.41 -1.13
C LEU A 112 1.16 5.14 -2.41
N GLY A 113 0.46 4.93 -3.53
CA GLY A 113 1.06 4.80 -4.85
C GLY A 113 1.96 6.00 -5.20
N VAL A 114 1.44 7.21 -4.95
CA VAL A 114 2.16 8.48 -5.13
C VAL A 114 3.36 8.56 -4.20
N LEU A 115 3.18 8.27 -2.91
CA LEU A 115 4.25 8.29 -1.91
C LEU A 115 5.42 7.37 -2.32
N LEU A 116 5.13 6.12 -2.70
CA LEU A 116 6.14 5.16 -3.12
C LEU A 116 6.90 5.63 -4.36
N HIS A 117 6.21 6.25 -5.32
CA HIS A 117 6.86 6.81 -6.50
C HIS A 117 7.75 8.02 -6.14
N VAL A 118 7.28 8.92 -5.28
CA VAL A 118 8.09 10.05 -4.79
C VAL A 118 9.34 9.53 -4.05
N VAL A 119 9.21 8.51 -3.20
CA VAL A 119 10.35 7.87 -2.53
C VAL A 119 11.31 7.26 -3.56
N HIS A 120 10.82 6.59 -4.59
CA HIS A 120 11.67 6.04 -5.65
C HIS A 120 12.50 7.13 -6.35
N LEU A 121 11.88 8.25 -6.71
CA LEU A 121 12.55 9.35 -7.41
C LEU A 121 13.51 10.12 -6.51
N ALA A 122 13.13 10.36 -5.25
CA ALA A 122 13.94 11.07 -4.27
C ALA A 122 15.18 10.27 -3.88
N THR A 123 15.04 8.97 -3.65
CA THR A 123 16.14 8.08 -3.24
C THR A 123 16.95 7.54 -4.42
N ARG A 124 16.41 7.62 -5.64
CA ARG A 124 16.94 6.96 -6.85
C ARG A 124 17.22 5.47 -6.65
N SER A 125 16.43 4.84 -5.79
CA SER A 125 16.58 3.44 -5.42
C SER A 125 15.26 2.71 -5.60
N ILE A 126 15.30 1.52 -6.17
CA ILE A 126 14.13 0.63 -6.20
C ILE A 126 13.97 -0.11 -4.87
N LEU A 127 15.03 -0.25 -4.10
CA LEU A 127 14.98 -0.94 -2.80
C LEU A 127 14.25 -0.10 -1.74
N ALA A 128 14.35 1.23 -1.81
CA ALA A 128 13.67 2.11 -0.86
C ALA A 128 12.13 1.95 -0.89
N PRO A 129 11.43 2.04 -2.04
CA PRO A 129 9.99 1.78 -2.09
C PRO A 129 9.65 0.31 -1.81
N ILE A 130 10.48 -0.67 -2.22
CA ILE A 130 10.27 -2.09 -1.86
C ILE A 130 10.24 -2.28 -0.34
N LEU A 131 11.22 -1.72 0.37
CA LEU A 131 11.27 -1.83 1.83
C LEU A 131 10.09 -1.13 2.49
N LEU A 132 9.74 0.08 2.04
CA LEU A 132 8.59 0.83 2.57
C LEU A 132 7.28 0.05 2.34
N HIS A 133 7.06 -0.47 1.14
CA HIS A 133 5.87 -1.26 0.81
C HIS A 133 5.83 -2.56 1.63
N PHE A 134 6.95 -3.29 1.71
CA PHE A 134 7.06 -4.50 2.53
C PHE A 134 6.71 -4.23 3.99
N LEU A 135 7.22 -3.15 4.58
CA LEU A 135 6.98 -2.84 5.98
C LEU A 135 5.52 -2.46 6.25
N ILE A 136 4.88 -1.72 5.35
CA ILE A 136 3.46 -1.37 5.45
C ILE A 136 2.60 -2.63 5.41
N ASN A 137 2.82 -3.51 4.43
CA ASN A 137 2.02 -4.72 4.27
C ASN A 137 2.37 -5.80 5.31
N GLY A 138 3.65 -5.91 5.67
CA GLY A 138 4.14 -6.86 6.67
C GLY A 138 3.57 -6.56 8.04
N TRP A 139 3.53 -5.28 8.43
CA TRP A 139 2.89 -4.88 9.68
C TRP A 139 1.39 -5.19 9.68
N ALA A 140 0.70 -4.98 8.55
CA ALA A 140 -0.70 -5.38 8.39
C ALA A 140 -0.91 -6.89 8.50
N ALA A 141 -0.05 -7.70 7.90
CA ALA A 141 -0.12 -9.15 7.98
C ALA A 141 0.10 -9.65 9.42
N VAL A 142 1.12 -9.13 10.11
CA VAL A 142 1.44 -9.50 11.51
C VAL A 142 0.27 -9.16 12.44
N LEU A 143 -0.23 -7.92 12.39
CA LEU A 143 -1.33 -7.53 13.26
C LEU A 143 -2.60 -8.32 12.98
N THR A 144 -2.91 -8.59 11.71
CA THR A 144 -4.07 -9.41 11.34
C THR A 144 -3.97 -10.82 11.93
N LYS A 145 -2.82 -11.48 11.76
CA LYS A 145 -2.59 -12.82 12.31
C LYS A 145 -2.68 -12.81 13.83
N ALA A 146 -2.10 -11.80 14.49
CA ALA A 146 -2.13 -11.65 15.94
C ALA A 146 -3.57 -11.50 16.44
N THR A 147 -4.36 -10.59 15.86
CA THR A 147 -5.77 -10.38 16.25
C THR A 147 -6.62 -11.63 16.09
N LEU A 148 -6.41 -12.39 15.01
CA LEU A 148 -7.15 -13.63 14.78
C LEU A 148 -6.71 -14.78 15.70
N SER A 149 -5.46 -14.75 16.18
CA SER A 149 -4.91 -15.74 17.10
C SER A 149 -5.24 -15.46 18.58
N MET A 150 -5.64 -14.24 18.93
CA MET A 150 -5.91 -13.85 20.32
C MET A 150 -7.17 -14.54 20.88
N PRO A 151 -7.09 -15.25 22.03
CA PRO A 151 -8.26 -15.83 22.67
C PRO A 151 -9.17 -14.71 23.21
N HIS A 152 -10.40 -14.62 22.71
CA HIS A 152 -11.40 -13.71 23.26
C HIS A 152 -11.80 -14.16 24.67
N ARG A 153 -11.65 -13.28 25.67
CA ARG A 153 -12.04 -13.52 27.08
C ARG A 153 -13.57 -13.53 27.33
N GLY A 154 -14.39 -13.58 26.29
CA GLY A 154 -15.85 -13.59 26.37
C GLY A 154 -16.48 -14.34 25.20
N GLY A 155 -16.26 -15.65 25.13
CA GLY A 155 -16.73 -16.50 24.03
C GLY A 155 -16.07 -16.20 22.68
N ARG A 156 -16.10 -17.14 21.74
CA ARG A 156 -15.68 -16.85 20.37
C ARG A 156 -16.65 -15.81 19.80
N PRO A 157 -16.22 -14.59 19.44
CA PRO A 157 -17.09 -13.67 18.75
C PRO A 157 -17.61 -14.35 17.49
N GLY A 158 -18.90 -14.15 17.22
CA GLY A 158 -19.52 -14.62 15.98
C GLY A 158 -18.69 -14.18 14.77
N VAL A 159 -18.84 -14.87 13.65
CA VAL A 159 -18.08 -14.60 12.41
C VAL A 159 -18.07 -13.09 12.05
N ALA A 160 -19.17 -12.38 12.29
CA ALA A 160 -19.28 -10.93 12.11
C ALA A 160 -18.35 -10.10 13.02
N GLY A 161 -18.17 -10.48 14.29
CA GLY A 161 -17.27 -9.80 15.23
C GLY A 161 -15.79 -10.03 14.93
N ARG A 162 -15.42 -11.24 14.48
CA ARG A 162 -14.05 -11.52 13.97
C ARG A 162 -13.73 -10.70 12.72
N ARG A 163 -14.70 -10.58 11.81
CA ARG A 163 -14.60 -9.77 10.58
C ARG A 163 -14.45 -8.28 10.89
N GLY A 164 -15.17 -7.75 11.88
CA GLY A 164 -15.03 -6.35 12.33
C GLY A 164 -13.66 -6.04 12.94
N GLY A 165 -13.14 -6.93 13.79
CA GLY A 165 -11.81 -6.78 14.41
C GLY A 165 -10.67 -6.82 13.39
N VAL A 166 -10.72 -7.73 12.42
CA VAL A 166 -9.74 -7.79 11.31
C VAL A 166 -9.77 -6.53 10.47
N ALA A 167 -10.96 -6.03 10.11
CA ALA A 167 -11.08 -4.79 9.33
C ALA A 167 -10.46 -3.59 10.07
N VAL A 168 -10.73 -3.42 11.36
CA VAL A 168 -10.16 -2.35 12.18
C VAL A 168 -8.64 -2.47 12.31
N VAL A 169 -8.12 -3.70 12.43
CA VAL A 169 -6.68 -3.94 12.57
C VAL A 169 -5.94 -3.77 11.24
N CYS A 170 -6.50 -4.17 10.11
CA CYS A 170 -5.92 -3.92 8.79
C CYS A 170 -5.84 -2.42 8.49
N VAL A 171 -6.89 -1.68 8.87
CA VAL A 171 -6.99 -0.23 8.76
C VAL A 171 -5.96 0.45 9.69
N GLY A 172 -5.85 0.01 10.94
CA GLY A 172 -4.90 0.54 11.94
C GLY A 172 -3.43 0.16 11.68
N ALA A 173 -3.16 -0.99 11.07
CA ALA A 173 -1.81 -1.42 10.77
C ALA A 173 -1.15 -0.57 9.69
N ARG A 174 -1.93 -0.15 8.68
CA ARG A 174 -1.48 0.79 7.66
C ARG A 174 -1.08 2.15 8.27
N VAL A 175 -1.69 2.52 9.41
CA VAL A 175 -1.35 3.72 10.20
C VAL A 175 0.04 3.61 10.83
N THR A 176 0.39 2.46 11.40
CA THR A 176 1.65 2.28 12.16
C THR A 176 2.84 1.92 11.28
N GLY A 177 2.64 1.15 10.20
CA GLY A 177 3.72 0.76 9.29
C GLY A 177 4.41 1.96 8.60
N VAL A 178 3.61 2.95 8.19
CA VAL A 178 4.13 4.21 7.61
C VAL A 178 4.92 5.05 8.64
N LEU A 179 4.55 5.00 9.93
CA LEU A 179 5.22 5.72 11.02
C LEU A 179 6.60 5.15 11.36
N LEU A 180 6.71 3.81 11.44
CA LEU A 180 7.99 3.14 11.67
C LEU A 180 8.96 3.37 10.51
N CYS A 181 8.46 3.32 9.27
CA CYS A 181 9.30 3.54 8.09
C CYS A 181 9.77 4.98 7.92
N GLY A 182 8.97 5.96 8.34
CA GLY A 182 9.36 7.37 8.30
C GLY A 182 10.61 7.66 9.13
N ARG A 183 10.84 6.91 10.22
CA ARG A 183 12.09 7.00 10.99
C ARG A 183 13.24 6.28 10.29
N VAL A 184 13.00 5.07 9.77
CA VAL A 184 14.01 4.31 9.03
C VAL A 184 14.51 5.06 7.79
N LEU A 185 13.63 5.74 7.04
CA LEU A 185 14.00 6.53 5.86
C LEU A 185 14.72 7.84 6.21
N LEU A 186 14.47 8.41 7.40
CA LEU A 186 15.22 9.56 7.92
C LEU A 186 16.56 9.15 8.54
N GLU A 187 16.72 7.87 8.89
CA GLU A 187 17.95 7.26 9.39
C GLU A 187 18.81 6.63 8.28
N VAL A 188 18.30 6.53 7.04
CA VAL A 188 19.16 6.19 5.89
C VAL A 188 20.16 7.34 5.74
N PRO A 189 21.46 7.11 6.01
CA PRO A 189 22.43 8.18 6.07
C PRO A 189 22.51 8.89 4.71
N ASP A 190 22.69 10.21 4.75
CA ASP A 190 22.91 11.10 3.61
C ASP A 190 24.01 10.56 2.69
N ARG A 191 23.66 9.70 1.74
CA ARG A 191 24.43 9.50 0.50
C ARG A 191 24.05 10.56 -0.54
N ILE A 192 23.60 11.72 -0.08
CA ILE A 192 23.01 12.79 -0.90
C ILE A 192 24.07 13.80 -1.41
N SER A 193 25.35 13.74 -1.02
CA SER A 193 26.35 14.73 -1.50
C SER A 193 27.62 14.19 -2.17
N GLY A 194 27.64 12.93 -2.64
CA GLY A 194 28.91 12.25 -2.96
C GLY A 194 29.22 11.87 -4.42
N SER A 195 28.27 11.88 -5.35
CA SER A 195 28.62 11.52 -6.74
C SER A 195 27.86 12.33 -7.76
N GLY A 196 28.56 13.28 -8.40
CA GLY A 196 28.14 13.98 -9.61
C GLY A 196 27.99 13.09 -10.84
N ARG A 197 27.66 11.81 -10.68
CA ARG A 197 27.26 10.93 -11.78
C ARG A 197 25.75 11.07 -11.99
N ARG A 198 25.39 11.61 -13.16
CA ARG A 198 24.02 11.43 -13.69
C ARG A 198 23.73 9.92 -13.70
N PRO A 199 22.54 9.47 -13.28
CA PRO A 199 22.19 8.07 -13.41
C PRO A 199 22.28 7.66 -14.89
N GLU A 200 22.83 6.49 -15.18
CA GLU A 200 22.83 5.88 -16.54
C GLU A 200 21.41 5.68 -17.11
N PHE A 201 20.37 5.93 -16.32
CA PHE A 201 18.96 5.71 -16.62
C PHE A 201 18.21 6.93 -17.19
N PHE A 202 18.85 8.11 -17.31
CA PHE A 202 18.24 9.25 -17.99
C PHE A 202 18.85 9.39 -19.39
N PRO A 203 18.04 9.46 -20.47
CA PRO A 203 18.57 9.77 -21.79
C PRO A 203 19.27 11.13 -21.71
N LYS A 204 20.48 11.22 -22.30
CA LYS A 204 21.19 12.48 -22.45
C LYS A 204 20.27 13.42 -23.23
N SER A 205 20.02 14.62 -22.70
CA SER A 205 19.37 15.69 -23.46
C SER A 205 20.26 15.98 -24.66
N THR A 206 19.85 15.55 -25.85
CA THR A 206 20.38 16.10 -27.09
C THR A 206 19.88 17.54 -27.16
N GLY A 207 20.84 18.47 -27.23
CA GLY A 207 20.58 19.91 -27.34
C GLY A 207 19.95 20.30 -28.65
#